data_AF-A0AAQ4DGQ2-F1
#
_entry.id   AF-A0AAQ4DGQ2-F1
#
_cell.length_a   1.000
_cell.length_b   1.000
_cell.length_c   1.000
_cell.angle_alpha   90.00
_cell.angle_beta   90.00
_cell.angle_gamma   90.00
#
_symmetry.space_group_name_H-M   'P 1'
#
loop_
_entity.id
_entity.type
_entity.pdbx_description
1 polymer ?
#
loop_
_entity_poly.entity_id
_entity_poly.type
_entity_poly.pdbx_seq_one_letter_code
_entity_poly.pdbx_strand_id
1 'polypeptide(L)'
;SFKLIDTVVYAVSGTSVRNIQAFQVLQTVFPKAQTVHLSSLLLDAISTIYHSDKANYFIVESSHPLSHFSEKIHLKTPEIQEKFFKLLEFIVMDLKFVPCKELISLSILLKTNSSISCSIICLHTLANILQHNAVFKDVYREVGLLEVLVTCLHRYATELKEAFPDGAAEPVAKVPIPDEQQQMGSLVMETLTVLLNGNSNNASVFRECGGARCAHNLVPYRLCRQQALAVVQQLVLSNGGDDDMGTLLGLMHTAPPLALDLKNHILKSINALAQSEAAVVKPAGINELP
;
A
#
# COMPACT_ATOMS: atom_id res chain seq x y z
N SER A 1 31.87 -11.44 -3.06
CA SER A 1 30.81 -11.04 -3.99
C SER A 1 31.10 -11.52 -5.42
N PHE A 2 32.14 -10.99 -6.09
CA PHE A 2 32.46 -11.30 -7.50
C PHE A 2 32.50 -12.78 -7.90
N LYS A 3 33.25 -13.64 -7.19
CA LYS A 3 33.33 -15.09 -7.53
C LYS A 3 31.99 -15.82 -7.54
N LEU A 4 31.03 -15.41 -6.70
CA LEU A 4 29.72 -16.05 -6.61
C LEU A 4 28.82 -15.62 -7.77
N ILE A 5 28.91 -14.35 -8.17
CA ILE A 5 28.20 -13.78 -9.32
C ILE A 5 28.73 -14.39 -10.62
N ASP A 6 30.05 -14.48 -10.79
CA ASP A 6 30.69 -15.12 -11.95
C ASP A 6 30.30 -16.60 -12.12
N THR A 7 29.95 -17.26 -11.01
CA THR A 7 29.48 -18.66 -11.03
C THR A 7 28.02 -18.77 -11.50
N VAL A 8 27.19 -17.76 -11.23
CA VAL A 8 25.77 -17.72 -11.65
C VAL A 8 25.65 -17.25 -13.10
N VAL A 9 26.43 -16.23 -13.45
CA VAL A 9 26.49 -15.55 -14.74
C VAL A 9 27.90 -15.76 -15.29
N TYR A 10 28.12 -16.80 -16.10
CA TYR A 10 29.47 -17.11 -16.62
C TYR A 10 30.09 -15.88 -17.31
N ALA A 11 31.13 -15.32 -16.70
CA ALA A 11 31.90 -14.20 -17.23
C ALA A 11 32.81 -14.64 -18.39
N VAL A 12 32.23 -14.91 -19.57
CA VAL A 12 32.99 -15.00 -20.83
C VAL A 12 32.25 -14.35 -22.02
N SER A 13 30.93 -14.11 -21.98
CA SER A 13 30.22 -13.31 -23.00
C SER A 13 28.73 -13.01 -22.74
N GLY A 14 28.12 -13.54 -21.67
CA GLY A 14 26.69 -13.33 -21.40
C GLY A 14 26.44 -12.76 -20.01
N THR A 15 25.52 -11.81 -19.91
CA THR A 15 25.05 -11.22 -18.63
C THR A 15 23.83 -11.93 -18.06
N SER A 16 23.28 -12.90 -18.80
CA SER A 16 22.12 -13.69 -18.38
C SER A 16 22.50 -14.88 -17.50
N VAL A 17 21.62 -15.25 -16.55
CA VAL A 17 21.79 -16.42 -15.66
C VAL A 17 21.87 -17.69 -16.50
N ARG A 18 22.93 -18.48 -16.28
CA ARG A 18 23.08 -19.80 -16.92
C ARG A 18 23.19 -20.95 -15.93
N ASN A 19 23.50 -20.65 -14.67
CA ASN A 19 23.61 -21.64 -13.60
C ASN A 19 22.49 -21.44 -12.57
N ILE A 20 21.34 -22.04 -12.85
CA ILE A 20 20.15 -21.97 -11.98
C ILE A 20 20.44 -22.60 -10.62
N GLN A 21 21.27 -23.65 -10.57
CA GLN A 21 21.63 -24.32 -9.33
C GLN A 21 22.42 -23.39 -8.40
N ALA A 22 23.37 -22.61 -8.94
CA ALA A 22 24.10 -21.62 -8.16
C ALA A 22 23.17 -20.52 -7.63
N PHE A 23 22.19 -20.09 -8.42
CA PHE A 23 21.17 -19.15 -7.95
C PHE A 23 20.31 -19.75 -6.83
N GLN A 24 19.91 -21.02 -6.94
CA GLN A 24 19.15 -21.73 -5.89
C GLN A 24 19.92 -21.80 -4.57
N VAL A 25 21.25 -21.85 -4.59
CA VAL A 25 22.06 -21.74 -3.36
C VAL A 25 21.86 -20.36 -2.71
N LEU A 26 21.90 -19.27 -3.47
CA LEU A 26 21.62 -17.92 -2.92
C LEU A 26 20.23 -17.88 -2.27
N GLN A 27 19.24 -18.41 -2.98
CA GLN A 27 17.85 -18.45 -2.54
C GLN A 27 17.67 -19.25 -1.24
N THR A 28 18.28 -20.44 -1.15
CA THR A 28 18.11 -21.31 0.02
C THR A 28 18.89 -20.83 1.25
N VAL A 29 19.95 -20.06 1.05
CA VAL A 29 20.79 -19.53 2.13
C VAL A 29 20.21 -18.24 2.71
N PHE A 30 19.60 -17.37 1.91
CA PHE A 30 19.10 -16.07 2.41
C PHE A 30 18.15 -16.18 3.61
N PRO A 31 17.11 -17.03 3.61
CA PRO A 31 16.24 -17.18 4.77
C PRO A 31 16.95 -17.68 6.03
N LYS A 32 18.04 -18.44 5.86
CA LYS A 32 18.83 -19.04 6.96
C LYS A 32 19.95 -18.12 7.47
N ALA A 33 20.31 -17.08 6.71
CA ALA A 33 21.37 -16.15 7.10
C ALA A 33 21.01 -15.42 8.40
N GLN A 34 21.87 -15.51 9.42
CA GLN A 34 21.63 -14.89 10.73
C GLN A 34 22.36 -13.55 10.91
N THR A 35 23.32 -13.23 10.04
CA THR A 35 24.08 -11.97 10.10
C THR A 35 23.58 -10.97 9.07
N VAL A 36 23.64 -9.69 9.43
CA VAL A 36 23.34 -8.57 8.53
C VAL A 36 24.27 -8.62 7.32
N HIS A 37 25.58 -8.81 7.55
CA HIS A 37 26.57 -8.88 6.48
C HIS A 37 26.24 -9.95 5.43
N LEU A 38 25.95 -11.19 5.85
CA LEU A 38 25.63 -12.26 4.90
C LEU A 38 24.30 -12.00 4.19
N SER A 39 23.27 -11.56 4.91
CA SER A 39 21.97 -11.24 4.31
C SER A 39 22.09 -10.12 3.26
N SER A 40 22.91 -9.10 3.58
CA SER A 40 23.18 -7.96 2.71
C SER A 40 23.94 -8.39 1.45
N LEU A 41 24.97 -9.24 1.60
CA LEU A 41 25.75 -9.79 0.50
C LEU A 41 24.89 -10.64 -0.46
N LEU A 42 23.97 -11.44 0.08
CA LEU A 42 23.07 -12.28 -0.72
C LEU A 42 22.08 -11.43 -1.53
N LEU A 43 21.47 -10.42 -0.91
CA LEU A 43 20.59 -9.48 -1.63
C LEU A 43 21.36 -8.67 -2.68
N ASP A 44 22.60 -8.25 -2.40
CA ASP A 44 23.44 -7.56 -3.40
C ASP A 44 23.76 -8.45 -4.59
N ALA A 45 24.07 -9.72 -4.36
CA ALA A 45 24.34 -10.67 -5.43
C ALA A 45 23.10 -10.85 -6.32
N ILE A 46 21.92 -11.03 -5.72
CA ILE A 46 20.65 -11.17 -6.45
C ILE A 46 20.31 -9.86 -7.20
N SER A 47 20.46 -8.71 -6.54
CA SER A 47 20.25 -7.40 -7.15
C SER A 47 21.17 -7.21 -8.36
N THR A 48 22.45 -7.53 -8.23
CA THR A 48 23.43 -7.44 -9.34
C THR A 48 23.03 -8.34 -10.52
N ILE A 49 22.54 -9.55 -10.23
CA ILE A 49 22.04 -10.47 -11.26
C ILE A 49 20.84 -9.86 -12.00
N TYR A 50 19.90 -9.22 -11.31
CA TYR A 50 18.77 -8.57 -11.99
C TYR A 50 19.18 -7.32 -12.77
N HIS A 51 20.20 -6.59 -12.33
CA HIS A 51 20.74 -5.44 -13.06
C HIS A 51 21.53 -5.84 -14.31
N SER A 52 22.13 -7.04 -14.35
CA SER A 52 22.99 -7.45 -15.46
C SER A 52 22.20 -7.77 -16.74
N ASP A 53 20.98 -8.27 -16.59
CA ASP A 53 20.04 -8.49 -17.70
C ASP A 53 18.61 -8.56 -17.14
N LYS A 54 17.69 -7.77 -17.71
CA LYS A 54 16.27 -7.80 -17.32
C LYS A 54 15.63 -9.19 -17.46
N ALA A 55 16.12 -10.01 -18.40
CA ALA A 55 15.65 -11.38 -18.57
C ALA A 55 15.94 -12.27 -17.35
N ASN A 56 16.92 -11.90 -16.52
CA ASN A 56 17.30 -12.69 -15.35
C ASN A 56 16.20 -12.80 -14.31
N TYR A 57 15.34 -11.79 -14.19
CA TYR A 57 14.15 -11.87 -13.35
C TYR A 57 13.28 -13.06 -13.74
N PHE A 58 12.99 -13.22 -15.04
CA PHE A 58 12.16 -14.32 -15.55
C PHE A 58 12.88 -15.67 -15.58
N ILE A 59 14.19 -15.70 -15.84
CA ILE A 59 14.97 -16.96 -15.85
C ILE A 59 14.90 -17.67 -14.48
N VAL A 60 14.92 -16.90 -13.39
CA VAL A 60 14.87 -17.45 -12.02
C VAL A 60 13.47 -17.41 -11.41
N GLU A 61 12.47 -16.94 -12.15
CA GLU A 61 11.10 -16.76 -11.65
C GLU A 61 10.45 -18.09 -11.24
N SER A 62 10.82 -19.21 -11.87
CA SER A 62 10.24 -20.53 -11.60
C SER A 62 10.41 -20.99 -10.14
N SER A 63 11.36 -20.44 -9.40
CA SER A 63 11.55 -20.70 -7.97
C SER A 63 10.98 -19.61 -7.05
N HIS A 64 10.35 -18.57 -7.61
CA HIS A 64 9.74 -17.42 -6.91
C HIS A 64 10.59 -16.89 -5.74
N PRO A 65 11.87 -16.54 -5.97
CA PRO A 65 12.82 -16.28 -4.89
C PRO A 65 12.37 -15.16 -3.96
N LEU A 66 11.92 -14.03 -4.52
CA LEU A 66 11.52 -12.86 -3.72
C LEU A 66 10.23 -13.11 -2.94
N SER A 67 9.28 -13.86 -3.51
CA SER A 67 8.06 -14.24 -2.80
C SER A 67 8.40 -15.06 -1.55
N HIS A 68 9.27 -16.06 -1.67
CA HIS A 68 9.76 -16.86 -0.53
C HIS A 68 10.53 -16.02 0.49
N PHE A 69 11.30 -15.02 0.05
CA PHE A 69 12.02 -14.13 0.97
C PHE A 69 11.06 -13.29 1.81
N SER A 70 9.97 -12.81 1.21
CA SER A 70 8.97 -11.99 1.90
C SER A 70 8.31 -12.71 3.08
N GLU A 71 8.17 -14.04 3.04
CA GLU A 71 7.58 -14.83 4.13
C GLU A 71 8.34 -14.69 5.46
N LYS A 72 9.67 -14.48 5.40
CA LYS A 72 10.55 -14.39 6.57
C LYS A 72 11.27 -13.06 6.67
N ILE A 73 10.93 -12.06 5.86
CA ILE A 73 11.63 -10.78 5.85
C ILE A 73 11.47 -10.02 7.17
N HIS A 74 10.32 -10.19 7.84
CA HIS A 74 10.05 -9.61 9.17
C HIS A 74 11.00 -10.11 10.26
N LEU A 75 11.70 -11.24 10.05
CA LEU A 75 12.70 -11.77 10.97
C LEU A 75 14.10 -11.18 10.72
N LYS A 76 14.29 -10.42 9.63
CA LYS A 76 15.54 -9.73 9.32
C LYS A 76 15.59 -8.36 9.96
N THR A 77 16.80 -7.79 10.06
CA THR A 77 16.98 -6.41 10.58
C THR A 77 16.34 -5.37 9.65
N PRO A 78 15.98 -4.18 10.16
CA PRO A 78 15.38 -3.11 9.36
C PRO A 78 16.18 -2.77 8.08
N GLU A 79 17.51 -2.71 8.19
CA GLU A 79 18.40 -2.48 7.04
C GLU A 79 18.20 -3.51 5.90
N ILE A 80 18.03 -4.79 6.26
CA ILE A 80 17.82 -5.87 5.28
C ILE A 80 16.39 -5.84 4.74
N GLN A 81 15.41 -5.49 5.58
CA GLN A 81 14.02 -5.29 5.14
C GLN A 81 13.96 -4.19 4.08
N GLU A 82 14.51 -3.01 4.36
CA GLU A 82 14.57 -1.89 3.40
C GLU A 82 15.24 -2.28 2.09
N LYS A 83 16.37 -3.01 2.17
CA LYS A 83 17.09 -3.47 0.98
C LYS A 83 16.27 -4.43 0.13
N PHE A 84 15.54 -5.35 0.76
CA PHE A 84 14.63 -6.25 0.08
C PHE A 84 13.49 -5.49 -0.61
N PHE A 85 12.88 -4.53 0.08
CA PHE A 85 11.79 -3.75 -0.49
C PHE A 85 12.23 -2.84 -1.64
N LYS A 86 13.42 -2.22 -1.55
CA LYS A 86 14.03 -1.47 -2.68
C LYS A 86 14.27 -2.35 -3.90
N LEU A 87 14.58 -3.63 -3.72
CA LEU A 87 14.72 -4.57 -4.83
C LEU A 87 13.37 -4.84 -5.52
N LEU A 88 12.26 -4.85 -4.77
CA LEU A 88 10.91 -4.94 -5.35
C LEU A 88 10.53 -3.66 -6.11
N GLU A 89 10.86 -2.49 -5.57
CA GLU A 89 10.68 -1.22 -6.28
C GLU A 89 11.46 -1.23 -7.60
N PHE A 90 12.72 -1.67 -7.59
CA PHE A 90 13.54 -1.79 -8.80
C PHE A 90 12.88 -2.66 -9.90
N ILE A 91 12.28 -3.79 -9.53
CA ILE A 91 11.58 -4.66 -10.50
C ILE A 91 10.43 -3.93 -11.19
N VAL A 92 9.67 -3.13 -10.43
CA VAL A 92 8.54 -2.38 -10.96
C VAL A 92 8.98 -1.11 -11.70
N MET A 93 9.88 -0.36 -11.10
CA MET A 93 10.22 1.01 -11.51
C MET A 93 11.34 1.04 -12.55
N ASP A 94 12.27 0.10 -12.55
CA ASP A 94 13.39 0.10 -13.50
C ASP A 94 13.21 -1.00 -14.55
N LEU A 95 12.86 -2.22 -14.12
CA LEU A 95 12.60 -3.32 -15.07
C LEU A 95 11.23 -3.23 -15.74
N LYS A 96 10.29 -2.46 -15.17
CA LYS A 96 8.92 -2.27 -15.67
C LYS A 96 8.11 -3.57 -15.74
N PHE A 97 8.34 -4.47 -14.79
CA PHE A 97 7.59 -5.72 -14.66
C PHE A 97 6.50 -5.61 -13.60
N VAL A 98 5.50 -6.48 -13.70
CA VAL A 98 4.41 -6.61 -12.72
C VAL A 98 4.65 -7.89 -11.91
N PRO A 99 5.23 -7.80 -10.69
CA PRO A 99 5.63 -8.97 -9.91
C PRO A 99 4.45 -9.54 -9.10
N CYS A 100 3.46 -10.14 -9.78
CA CYS A 100 2.20 -10.56 -9.15
C CYS A 100 2.41 -11.53 -7.97
N LYS A 101 3.36 -12.48 -8.07
CA LYS A 101 3.61 -13.46 -7.00
C LYS A 101 4.17 -12.79 -5.74
N GLU A 102 5.05 -11.82 -5.91
CA GLU A 102 5.60 -11.00 -4.84
C GLU A 102 4.52 -10.08 -4.24
N LEU A 103 3.65 -9.48 -5.04
CA LEU A 103 2.54 -8.67 -4.53
C LEU A 103 1.56 -9.50 -3.69
N ILE A 104 1.26 -10.73 -4.11
CA ILE A 104 0.46 -11.68 -3.30
C ILE A 104 1.20 -12.01 -2.00
N SER A 105 2.50 -12.27 -2.03
CA SER A 105 3.24 -12.59 -0.81
C SER A 105 3.36 -11.41 0.15
N LEU A 106 3.44 -10.17 -0.37
CA LEU A 106 3.35 -8.94 0.43
C LEU A 106 1.95 -8.75 1.05
N SER A 107 0.88 -9.14 0.35
CA SER A 107 -0.48 -9.08 0.91
C SER A 107 -0.62 -10.03 2.11
N ILE A 108 -0.02 -11.23 2.03
CA ILE A 108 0.03 -12.18 3.15
C ILE A 108 0.86 -11.62 4.31
N LEU A 109 2.00 -10.96 4.04
CA LEU A 109 2.82 -10.31 5.05
C LEU A 109 2.01 -9.26 5.83
N LEU A 110 1.32 -8.36 5.14
CA LEU A 110 0.49 -7.32 5.76
C LEU A 110 -0.69 -7.90 6.55
N LYS A 111 -1.33 -8.95 6.02
CA LYS A 111 -2.45 -9.62 6.67
C LYS A 111 -2.02 -10.33 7.96
N THR A 112 -0.86 -10.98 7.94
CA THR A 112 -0.32 -11.70 9.10
C THR A 112 0.15 -10.73 10.19
N ASN A 113 0.70 -9.58 9.80
CA ASN A 113 1.08 -8.50 10.70
C ASN A 113 2.03 -8.94 11.83
N SER A 114 3.00 -9.81 11.53
CA SER A 114 3.97 -10.32 12.52
C SER A 114 4.92 -9.24 13.06
N SER A 115 5.09 -8.14 12.33
CA SER A 115 5.89 -6.98 12.72
C SER A 115 5.27 -5.73 12.10
N ILE A 116 4.87 -4.77 12.94
CA ILE A 116 4.29 -3.50 12.48
C ILE A 116 5.32 -2.66 11.73
N SER A 117 6.55 -2.55 12.24
CA SER A 117 7.64 -1.81 11.59
C SER A 117 7.95 -2.36 10.19
N CYS A 118 8.02 -3.69 10.03
CA CYS A 118 8.18 -4.30 8.71
C CYS A 118 6.96 -4.06 7.80
N SER A 119 5.75 -4.10 8.36
CA SER A 119 4.51 -3.84 7.61
C SER A 119 4.43 -2.39 7.11
N ILE A 120 4.94 -1.42 7.88
CA ILE A 120 5.05 -0.01 7.49
C ILE A 120 5.98 0.14 6.28
N ILE A 121 7.17 -0.49 6.30
CA ILE A 121 8.10 -0.45 5.16
C ILE A 121 7.48 -1.11 3.92
N CYS A 122 6.80 -2.25 4.11
CA CYS A 122 6.05 -2.93 3.06
C CYS A 122 4.98 -2.01 2.44
N LEU A 123 4.20 -1.33 3.28
CA LEU A 123 3.12 -0.46 2.82
C LEU A 123 3.64 0.80 2.12
N HIS A 124 4.75 1.39 2.58
CA HIS A 124 5.44 2.45 1.86
C HIS A 124 5.85 2.00 0.45
N THR A 125 6.41 0.80 0.34
CA THR A 125 6.82 0.21 -0.95
C THR A 125 5.61 0.03 -1.88
N LEU A 126 4.51 -0.50 -1.35
CA LEU A 126 3.27 -0.66 -2.10
C LEU A 126 2.66 0.68 -2.52
N ALA A 127 2.73 1.70 -1.67
CA ALA A 127 2.27 3.05 -1.99
C ALA A 127 3.12 3.68 -3.11
N ASN A 128 4.45 3.50 -3.07
CA ASN A 128 5.37 3.98 -4.09
C ASN A 128 5.10 3.31 -5.45
N ILE A 129 4.91 1.99 -5.47
CA ILE A 129 4.52 1.24 -6.68
C ILE A 129 3.19 1.76 -7.26
N LEU A 130 2.20 1.98 -6.39
CA LEU A 130 0.88 2.45 -6.80
C LEU A 130 0.92 3.87 -7.40
N GLN A 131 1.76 4.74 -6.86
CA GLN A 131 1.97 6.09 -7.38
C GLN A 131 2.79 6.10 -8.68
N HIS A 132 3.66 5.11 -8.89
CA HIS A 132 4.51 5.03 -10.08
C HIS A 132 3.69 4.78 -11.36
N ASN A 133 2.68 3.92 -11.31
CA ASN A 133 1.87 3.59 -12.48
C ASN A 133 0.44 3.19 -12.08
N ALA A 134 -0.54 3.86 -12.69
CA ALA A 134 -1.96 3.63 -12.43
C ALA A 134 -2.45 2.20 -12.72
N VAL A 135 -1.74 1.41 -13.55
CA VAL A 135 -2.06 -0.01 -13.79
C VAL A 135 -2.09 -0.81 -12.48
N PHE A 136 -1.28 -0.43 -11.49
CA PHE A 136 -1.25 -1.11 -10.20
C PHE A 136 -2.53 -0.94 -9.39
N LYS A 137 -3.41 0.00 -9.75
CA LYS A 137 -4.75 0.07 -9.15
C LYS A 137 -5.56 -1.18 -9.44
N ASP A 138 -5.49 -1.67 -10.67
CA ASP A 138 -6.18 -2.88 -11.09
C ASP A 138 -5.45 -4.13 -10.62
N VAL A 139 -4.10 -4.15 -10.72
CA VAL A 139 -3.29 -5.27 -10.23
C VAL A 139 -3.52 -5.51 -8.74
N TYR A 140 -3.56 -4.46 -7.91
CA TYR A 140 -3.79 -4.61 -6.46
C TYR A 140 -5.17 -5.18 -6.14
N ARG A 141 -6.19 -4.86 -6.93
CA ARG A 141 -7.50 -5.50 -6.83
C ARG A 141 -7.41 -6.97 -7.24
N GLU A 142 -6.79 -7.27 -8.38
CA GLU A 142 -6.69 -8.64 -8.91
C GLU A 142 -5.90 -9.59 -8.02
N VAL A 143 -4.86 -9.10 -7.33
CA VAL A 143 -4.05 -9.91 -6.41
C VAL A 143 -4.58 -9.92 -4.96
N GLY A 144 -5.72 -9.29 -4.69
CA GLY A 144 -6.36 -9.27 -3.38
C GLY A 144 -5.74 -8.33 -2.34
N LEU A 145 -4.90 -7.37 -2.78
CA LEU A 145 -4.27 -6.38 -1.89
C LEU A 145 -5.28 -5.38 -1.34
N LEU A 146 -6.30 -5.02 -2.12
CA LEU A 146 -7.35 -4.09 -1.68
C LEU A 146 -8.04 -4.59 -0.41
N GLU A 147 -8.43 -5.86 -0.40
CA GLU A 147 -9.11 -6.54 0.70
C GLU A 147 -8.20 -6.67 1.93
N VAL A 148 -6.90 -6.86 1.70
CA VAL A 148 -5.90 -6.83 2.77
C VAL A 148 -5.77 -5.43 3.36
N LEU A 149 -5.76 -4.36 2.55
CA LEU A 149 -5.74 -2.98 3.05
C LEU A 149 -7.01 -2.66 3.86
N VAL A 150 -8.17 -3.17 3.45
CA VAL A 150 -9.42 -3.10 4.24
C VAL A 150 -9.27 -3.84 5.56
N THR A 151 -8.59 -4.98 5.60
CA THR A 151 -8.28 -5.71 6.85
C THR A 151 -7.38 -4.87 7.77
N CYS A 152 -6.37 -4.19 7.23
CA CYS A 152 -5.53 -3.27 8.00
C CYS A 152 -6.31 -2.05 8.52
N LEU A 153 -7.25 -1.53 7.72
CA LEU A 153 -8.13 -0.44 8.13
C LEU A 153 -9.02 -0.84 9.31
N HIS A 154 -9.61 -2.04 9.28
CA HIS A 154 -10.41 -2.57 10.37
C HIS A 154 -9.59 -2.76 11.66
N ARG A 155 -8.34 -3.24 11.55
CA ARG A 155 -7.44 -3.32 12.70
C ARG A 155 -7.21 -1.95 13.33
N TYR A 156 -6.89 -0.93 12.54
CA TYR A 156 -6.71 0.43 13.07
C TYR A 156 -8.00 0.99 13.69
N ALA A 157 -9.16 0.69 13.11
CA ALA A 157 -10.45 1.06 13.69
C ALA A 157 -10.70 0.39 15.05
N THR A 158 -10.22 -0.84 15.27
CA THR A 158 -10.26 -1.51 16.58
C THR A 158 -9.38 -0.78 17.59
N GLU A 159 -8.13 -0.44 17.24
CA GLU A 159 -7.22 0.33 18.10
C GLU A 159 -7.85 1.66 18.53
N LEU A 160 -8.50 2.38 17.61
CA LEU A 160 -9.22 3.62 17.92
C LEU A 160 -10.41 3.40 18.85
N LYS A 161 -11.16 2.31 18.71
CA LYS A 161 -12.27 2.01 19.63
C LYS A 161 -11.77 1.70 21.04
N GLU A 162 -10.65 0.98 21.15
CA GLU A 162 -10.03 0.67 22.44
C GLU A 162 -9.44 1.92 23.11
N ALA A 163 -8.85 2.81 22.33
CA ALA A 163 -8.30 4.08 22.82
C ALA A 163 -9.38 5.08 23.26
N PHE A 164 -10.59 5.01 22.68
CA PHE A 164 -11.71 5.92 22.95
C PHE A 164 -13.01 5.15 23.28
N PRO A 165 -13.08 4.44 24.42
CA PRO A 165 -14.22 3.57 24.74
C PRO A 165 -15.52 4.35 25.03
N ASP A 166 -15.42 5.61 25.42
CA ASP A 166 -16.57 6.49 25.70
C ASP A 166 -17.08 7.20 24.43
N GLY A 167 -16.38 7.04 23.30
CA GLY A 167 -16.77 7.58 22.01
C GLY A 167 -15.71 8.47 21.34
N ALA A 168 -15.80 8.56 20.02
CA ALA A 168 -14.84 9.29 19.17
C ALA A 168 -14.85 10.83 19.34
N ALA A 169 -15.80 11.37 20.09
CA ALA A 169 -15.90 12.80 20.39
C ALA A 169 -14.95 13.23 21.52
N GLU A 170 -14.41 12.27 22.28
CA GLU A 170 -13.51 12.56 23.39
C GLU A 170 -12.23 13.26 22.90
N PRO A 171 -11.76 14.30 23.61
CA PRO A 171 -10.66 15.12 23.14
C PRO A 171 -9.30 14.42 23.24
N VAL A 172 -9.18 13.43 24.13
CA VAL A 172 -7.94 12.73 24.45
C VAL A 172 -8.21 11.24 24.56
N ALA A 173 -7.31 10.42 24.01
CA ALA A 173 -7.38 8.97 24.13
C ALA A 173 -7.15 8.55 25.60
N LYS A 174 -7.97 7.63 26.10
CA LYS A 174 -7.76 7.03 27.43
C LYS A 174 -6.56 6.09 27.46
N VAL A 175 -6.33 5.40 26.35
CA VAL A 175 -5.15 4.55 26.12
C VAL A 175 -4.37 5.15 24.96
N PRO A 176 -3.08 5.49 25.13
CA PRO A 176 -2.27 5.99 24.03
C PRO A 176 -2.18 4.97 22.90
N ILE A 177 -2.42 5.42 21.67
CA ILE A 177 -2.21 4.60 20.48
C ILE A 177 -0.73 4.72 20.09
N PRO A 178 0.02 3.61 19.96
CA PRO A 178 1.42 3.65 19.56
C PRO A 178 1.63 4.41 18.25
N ASP A 179 2.74 5.13 18.13
CA ASP A 179 3.05 5.94 16.94
C ASP A 179 3.08 5.11 15.65
N GLU A 180 3.64 3.90 15.70
CA GLU A 180 3.67 2.97 14.56
C GLU A 180 2.25 2.58 14.11
N GLN A 181 1.29 2.51 15.04
CA GLN A 181 -0.10 2.12 14.75
C GLN A 181 -0.84 3.30 14.11
N GLN A 182 -0.57 4.52 14.58
CA GLN A 182 -1.07 5.74 13.94
C GLN A 182 -0.50 5.91 12.53
N GLN A 183 0.82 5.70 12.36
CA GLN A 183 1.49 5.74 11.07
C GLN A 183 0.91 4.69 10.11
N MET A 184 0.75 3.45 10.56
CA MET A 184 0.14 2.38 9.77
C MET A 184 -1.28 2.74 9.35
N GLY A 185 -2.10 3.28 10.26
CA GLY A 185 -3.45 3.75 9.94
C GLY A 185 -3.46 4.83 8.86
N SER A 186 -2.60 5.85 8.99
CA SER A 186 -2.47 6.94 8.00
C SER A 186 -2.08 6.39 6.63
N LEU A 187 -1.03 5.58 6.56
CA LEU A 187 -0.53 4.99 5.31
C LEU A 187 -1.59 4.12 4.62
N VAL A 188 -2.37 3.34 5.39
CA VAL A 188 -3.45 2.52 4.83
C VAL A 188 -4.50 3.41 4.16
N MET A 189 -4.96 4.47 4.84
CA MET A 189 -5.98 5.37 4.28
C MET A 189 -5.45 6.19 3.09
N GLU A 190 -4.19 6.63 3.12
CA GLU A 190 -3.54 7.31 2.01
C GLU A 190 -3.41 6.39 0.79
N THR A 191 -2.97 5.15 1.00
CA THR A 191 -2.86 4.15 -0.07
C THR A 191 -4.24 3.82 -0.66
N LEU A 192 -5.26 3.64 0.20
CA LEU A 192 -6.64 3.44 -0.24
C LEU A 192 -7.19 4.64 -1.01
N THR A 193 -6.88 5.86 -0.59
CA THR A 193 -7.28 7.09 -1.31
C THR A 193 -6.73 7.07 -2.75
N VAL A 194 -5.45 6.75 -2.93
CA VAL A 194 -4.87 6.63 -4.28
C VAL A 194 -5.49 5.48 -5.07
N LEU A 195 -5.72 4.34 -4.42
CA LEU A 195 -6.27 3.13 -5.04
C LEU A 195 -7.69 3.33 -5.57
N LEU A 196 -8.49 4.11 -4.86
CA LEU A 196 -9.89 4.41 -5.19
C LEU A 196 -10.06 5.56 -6.17
N ASN A 197 -9.13 6.52 -6.17
CA ASN A 197 -9.23 7.73 -6.98
C ASN A 197 -9.46 7.42 -8.46
N GLY A 198 -10.60 7.85 -9.00
CA GLY A 198 -11.00 7.65 -10.40
C GLY A 198 -11.18 6.19 -10.81
N ASN A 199 -11.28 5.24 -9.87
CA ASN A 199 -11.42 3.81 -10.17
C ASN A 199 -12.69 3.22 -9.51
N SER A 200 -13.80 3.30 -10.24
CA SER A 200 -15.11 2.81 -9.79
C SER A 200 -15.14 1.31 -9.51
N ASN A 201 -14.33 0.50 -10.19
CA ASN A 201 -14.22 -0.94 -9.92
C ASN A 201 -13.62 -1.19 -8.53
N ASN A 202 -12.54 -0.47 -8.18
CA ASN A 202 -11.94 -0.53 -6.85
C ASN A 202 -12.92 -0.03 -5.78
N ALA A 203 -13.66 1.04 -6.06
CA ALA A 203 -14.68 1.55 -5.14
C ALA A 203 -15.80 0.53 -4.89
N SER A 204 -16.25 -0.21 -5.92
CA SER A 204 -17.22 -1.31 -5.75
C SER A 204 -16.70 -2.38 -4.80
N VAL A 205 -15.50 -2.93 -5.07
CA VAL A 205 -14.90 -3.98 -4.23
C VAL A 205 -14.65 -3.47 -2.81
N PHE A 206 -14.21 -2.22 -2.65
CA PHE A 206 -14.02 -1.62 -1.34
C PHE A 206 -15.33 -1.53 -0.52
N ARG A 207 -16.47 -1.25 -1.16
CA ARG A 207 -17.79 -1.30 -0.52
C ARG A 207 -18.19 -2.73 -0.16
N GLU A 208 -18.03 -3.66 -1.10
CA GLU A 208 -18.38 -5.09 -0.93
C GLU A 208 -17.62 -5.73 0.23
N CYS A 209 -16.35 -5.37 0.42
CA CYS A 209 -15.53 -5.85 1.54
C CYS A 209 -15.72 -5.07 2.85
N GLY A 210 -16.69 -4.15 2.91
CA GLY A 210 -17.03 -3.38 4.12
C GLY A 210 -16.10 -2.20 4.41
N GLY A 211 -15.16 -1.89 3.51
CA GLY A 211 -14.22 -0.78 3.65
C GLY A 211 -14.91 0.58 3.76
N ALA A 212 -15.96 0.81 2.96
CA ALA A 212 -16.72 2.07 3.00
C ALA A 212 -17.34 2.34 4.37
N ARG A 213 -18.04 1.33 4.92
CA ARG A 213 -18.60 1.41 6.28
C ARG A 213 -17.52 1.67 7.33
N CYS A 214 -16.36 1.03 7.20
CA CYS A 214 -15.23 1.28 8.11
C CYS A 214 -14.71 2.72 8.00
N ALA A 215 -14.50 3.22 6.78
CA ALA A 215 -14.01 4.59 6.53
C ALA A 215 -14.97 5.65 7.10
N HIS A 216 -16.28 5.51 6.87
CA HIS A 216 -17.30 6.41 7.46
C HIS A 216 -17.24 6.41 9.00
N ASN A 217 -17.10 5.23 9.62
CA ASN A 217 -16.98 5.11 11.08
C ASN A 217 -15.69 5.70 11.65
N LEU A 218 -14.68 5.95 10.82
CA LEU A 218 -13.43 6.60 11.22
C LEU A 218 -13.51 8.14 11.20
N VAL A 219 -14.44 8.73 10.43
CA VAL A 219 -14.62 10.19 10.32
C VAL A 219 -14.81 10.91 11.67
N PRO A 220 -15.54 10.35 12.66
CA PRO A 220 -15.67 11.00 13.96
C PRO A 220 -14.33 11.22 14.69
N TYR A 221 -13.37 10.31 14.54
CA TYR A 221 -12.09 10.34 15.27
C TYR A 221 -11.18 11.45 14.78
N ARG A 222 -10.87 12.42 15.65
CA ARG A 222 -10.03 13.59 15.28
C ARG A 222 -8.65 13.19 14.75
N LEU A 223 -8.05 12.12 15.27
CA LEU A 223 -6.69 11.66 14.91
C LEU A 223 -6.54 11.31 13.42
N CYS A 224 -7.58 10.75 12.81
CA CYS A 224 -7.52 10.23 11.44
C CYS A 224 -8.60 10.82 10.52
N ARG A 225 -9.39 11.80 11.01
CA ARG A 225 -10.56 12.33 10.31
C ARG A 225 -10.23 12.79 8.90
N GLN A 226 -9.11 13.49 8.72
CA GLN A 226 -8.74 14.06 7.43
C GLN A 226 -8.48 12.95 6.39
N GLN A 227 -7.74 11.92 6.78
CA GLN A 227 -7.43 10.77 5.94
C GLN A 227 -8.68 9.92 5.66
N ALA A 228 -9.53 9.71 6.67
CA ALA A 228 -10.81 9.01 6.51
C ALA A 228 -11.73 9.75 5.53
N LEU A 229 -11.83 11.08 5.65
CA LEU A 229 -12.59 11.91 4.71
C LEU A 229 -12.00 11.83 3.28
N ALA A 230 -10.69 11.78 3.12
CA ALA A 230 -10.05 11.64 1.80
C ALA A 230 -10.45 10.33 1.10
N VAL A 231 -10.55 9.22 1.86
CA VAL A 231 -11.07 7.94 1.37
C VAL A 231 -12.55 8.06 0.99
N VAL A 232 -13.38 8.61 1.88
CA VAL A 232 -14.83 8.78 1.64
C VAL A 232 -15.10 9.68 0.42
N GLN A 233 -14.30 10.72 0.21
CA GLN A 233 -14.38 11.56 -0.99
C GLN A 233 -14.25 10.76 -2.28
N GLN A 234 -13.32 9.79 -2.34
CA GLN A 234 -13.18 8.95 -3.53
C GLN A 234 -14.40 8.07 -3.77
N LEU A 235 -15.09 7.66 -2.70
CA LEU A 235 -16.33 6.88 -2.81
C LEU A 235 -17.47 7.75 -3.34
N VAL A 236 -17.63 8.96 -2.81
CA VAL A 236 -18.65 9.91 -3.26
C VAL A 236 -18.48 10.27 -4.74
N LEU A 237 -17.24 10.39 -5.21
CA LEU A 237 -16.93 10.67 -6.63
C LEU A 237 -17.04 9.44 -7.55
N SER A 238 -17.31 8.26 -7.00
CA SER A 238 -17.42 7.01 -7.77
C SER A 238 -18.88 6.62 -8.00
N ASN A 239 -19.11 5.61 -8.86
CA ASN A 239 -20.45 5.07 -9.09
C ASN A 239 -21.06 4.59 -7.75
N GLY A 240 -22.31 4.98 -7.48
CA GLY A 240 -22.99 4.69 -6.20
C GLY A 240 -22.64 5.66 -5.06
N GLY A 241 -21.99 6.79 -5.36
CA GLY A 241 -21.58 7.77 -4.37
C GLY A 241 -22.71 8.48 -3.61
N ASP A 242 -23.96 8.41 -4.08
CA ASP A 242 -25.12 9.01 -3.41
C ASP A 242 -25.35 8.45 -2.00
N ASP A 243 -25.17 7.13 -1.82
CA ASP A 243 -25.29 6.47 -0.52
C ASP A 243 -24.17 6.90 0.44
N ASP A 244 -22.96 7.06 -0.07
CA ASP A 244 -21.80 7.54 0.68
C ASP A 244 -21.98 9.01 1.09
N MET A 245 -22.48 9.85 0.19
CA MET A 245 -22.83 11.25 0.49
C MET A 245 -23.94 11.33 1.53
N GLY A 246 -25.00 10.53 1.37
CA GLY A 246 -26.11 10.44 2.33
C GLY A 246 -25.64 10.02 3.72
N THR A 247 -24.75 9.03 3.79
CA THR A 247 -24.13 8.58 5.05
C THR A 247 -23.31 9.70 5.70
N LEU A 248 -22.50 10.41 4.93
CA LEU A 248 -21.66 11.51 5.42
C LEU A 248 -22.50 12.69 5.95
N LEU A 249 -23.56 13.06 5.22
CA LEU A 249 -24.52 14.09 5.65
C LEU A 249 -25.31 13.65 6.89
N GLY A 250 -25.73 12.38 6.95
CA GLY A 250 -26.38 11.80 8.11
C GLY A 250 -25.49 11.85 9.35
N LEU A 251 -24.20 11.53 9.22
CA LEU A 251 -23.21 11.65 10.30
C LEU A 251 -23.07 13.10 10.78
N MET A 252 -23.02 14.07 9.87
CA MET A 252 -22.98 15.49 10.22
C MET A 252 -24.23 15.95 10.97
N HIS A 253 -25.42 15.54 10.52
CA HIS A 253 -26.69 15.93 11.13
C HIS A 253 -26.92 15.31 12.50
N THR A 254 -26.51 14.06 12.69
CA THR A 254 -26.67 13.33 13.95
C THR A 254 -25.58 13.67 14.98
N ALA A 255 -24.46 14.27 14.55
CA ALA A 255 -23.40 14.70 15.45
C ALA A 255 -23.90 15.77 16.45
N PRO A 256 -23.39 15.76 17.71
CA PRO A 256 -23.75 16.73 18.73
C PRO A 256 -23.68 18.19 18.23
N PRO A 257 -24.59 19.09 18.66
CA PRO A 257 -24.59 20.48 18.20
C PRO A 257 -23.25 21.19 18.36
N LEU A 258 -22.51 20.88 19.43
CA LEU A 258 -21.22 21.46 19.76
C LEU A 258 -20.02 20.81 19.04
N ALA A 259 -20.23 19.75 18.26
CA ALA A 259 -19.17 19.10 17.48
C ALA A 259 -18.80 19.90 16.21
N LEU A 260 -18.49 21.20 16.39
CA LEU A 260 -18.30 22.15 15.30
C LEU A 260 -17.13 21.76 14.38
N ASP A 261 -16.02 21.26 14.93
CA ASP A 261 -14.86 20.81 14.14
C ASP A 261 -15.23 19.68 13.18
N LEU A 262 -15.99 18.69 13.65
CA LEU A 262 -16.44 17.56 12.84
C LEU A 262 -17.32 18.06 11.69
N LYS A 263 -18.34 18.87 12.01
CA LYS A 263 -19.25 19.44 11.01
C LYS A 263 -18.49 20.31 10.00
N ASN A 264 -17.56 21.14 10.46
CA ASN A 264 -16.73 21.99 9.60
C ASN A 264 -15.87 21.17 8.64
N HIS A 265 -15.22 20.10 9.12
CA HIS A 265 -14.40 19.24 8.27
C HIS A 265 -15.24 18.48 7.24
N ILE A 266 -16.43 18.01 7.60
CA ILE A 266 -17.35 17.37 6.65
C ILE A 266 -17.81 18.36 5.58
N LEU A 267 -18.26 19.56 5.96
CA LEU A 267 -18.69 20.58 5.00
C LEU A 267 -17.56 21.01 4.07
N LYS A 268 -16.34 21.18 4.58
CA LYS A 268 -15.15 21.45 3.75
C LYS A 268 -14.88 20.32 2.77
N SER A 269 -15.01 19.07 3.23
CA SER A 269 -14.85 17.88 2.39
C SER A 269 -15.85 17.89 1.24
N ILE A 270 -17.14 18.10 1.53
CA ILE A 270 -18.21 18.15 0.52
C ILE A 270 -18.01 19.33 -0.45
N ASN A 271 -17.64 20.50 0.07
CA ASN A 271 -17.38 21.66 -0.77
C ASN A 271 -16.21 21.43 -1.74
N ALA A 272 -15.15 20.72 -1.31
CA ALA A 272 -14.05 20.35 -2.19
C ALA A 272 -14.52 19.45 -3.35
N LEU A 273 -15.46 18.53 -3.09
CA LEU A 273 -16.06 17.68 -4.12
C LEU A 273 -16.82 18.52 -5.16
N ALA A 274 -17.69 19.42 -4.71
CA ALA A 274 -18.47 20.30 -5.60
C ALA A 274 -17.58 21.20 -6.47
N GLN A 275 -16.45 21.66 -5.93
CA GLN A 275 -15.47 22.45 -6.69
C GLN A 275 -14.74 21.61 -7.74
N SER A 276 -14.44 20.34 -7.46
CA SER A 276 -13.82 19.44 -8.44
C SER A 276 -14.74 19.12 -9.62
N GLU A 277 -16.05 18.94 -9.38
CA GLU A 277 -17.03 18.75 -10.47
C GLU A 277 -17.20 20.01 -11.32
N ALA A 278 -17.29 21.19 -10.69
CA ALA A 278 -17.42 22.46 -11.40
C ALA A 278 -16.21 22.80 -12.28
N ALA A 279 -15.01 22.31 -11.94
CA ALA A 279 -13.81 22.46 -12.78
C ALA A 279 -13.86 21.61 -14.05
N VAL A 280 -14.56 20.47 -14.04
CA VAL A 280 -14.74 19.58 -15.20
C VAL A 280 -15.79 20.12 -16.18
N VAL A 281 -16.73 20.94 -15.69
CA VAL A 281 -17.88 21.45 -16.48
C VAL A 281 -17.59 22.77 -17.21
N LYS A 282 -16.41 23.39 -17.07
CA LYS A 282 -16.05 24.52 -17.94
C LYS A 282 -15.80 24.01 -19.37
N PRO A 283 -16.65 24.35 -20.38
CA PRO A 283 -16.37 23.96 -21.75
C PRO A 283 -15.12 24.71 -22.21
N ALA A 284 -14.25 24.01 -22.95
CA ALA A 284 -13.15 24.63 -23.68
C ALA A 284 -13.73 25.80 -24.48
N GLY A 285 -13.34 27.02 -24.07
CA GLY A 285 -13.75 28.25 -24.71
C GLY A 285 -13.48 28.15 -26.20
N ILE A 286 -14.53 28.45 -26.95
CA ILE A 286 -14.59 28.61 -28.39
C ILE A 286 -13.33 29.37 -28.85
N ASN A 287 -12.50 28.71 -29.66
CA ASN A 287 -11.47 29.38 -30.44
C ASN A 287 -12.20 30.29 -31.44
N GLU A 288 -12.29 31.58 -31.12
CA GLU A 288 -12.49 32.59 -32.14
C GLU A 288 -11.24 32.62 -33.03
N LEU A 289 -11.45 32.30 -34.30
CA LEU A 289 -10.51 32.51 -35.40
C LEU A 289 -11.34 32.94 -36.62
N PRO A 290 -10.80 33.79 -37.52
CA PRO A 290 -9.76 34.81 -37.37
C PRO A 290 -10.30 36.25 -37.34
#